data_AF-A0A1Z5L291-F1
#
_entry.id   AF-A0A1Z5L291-F1
#
_cell.length_a   1.000
_cell.length_b   1.000
_cell.length_c   1.000
_cell.angle_alpha   90.00
_cell.angle_beta   90.00
_cell.angle_gamma   90.00
#
_symmetry.space_group_name_H-M   'P 1'
#
loop_
_entity.id
_entity.type
_entity.pdbx_description
1 polymer ?
#
loop_
_entity_poly.entity_id
_entity_poly.type
_entity_poly.pdbx_seq_one_letter_code
_entity_poly.pdbx_strand_id
1 'polypeptide(L)'
;MWDAIDRFVQDGSESLFLNILKCQVLVEDLFYSLLAGRPIVIVGLPQHRKEVEAAVRLLAFFAPRKLGESLWFESCRVDPLDGSSLNGVAVVGFLEAKSKDSGLSSSVKKKASVLNLGKGEYNGPAYSGSLLKQANQRIQMLDEGEALLAVLTSILSDVEYVAHTWVALSVGARKADVKAFQKQKQLTGCDLTLLKHYEKLMGDLRVKK
;
A
#
# COMPACT_ATOMS: atom_id res chain seq x y z
N MET A 1 -6.37 -8.24 15.21
CA MET A 1 -6.31 -6.99 14.43
C MET A 1 -6.08 -5.82 15.37
N TRP A 2 -6.98 -5.62 16.34
CA TRP A 2 -6.83 -4.61 17.41
C TRP A 2 -5.54 -4.78 18.23
N ASP A 3 -5.18 -6.00 18.63
CA ASP A 3 -3.91 -6.25 19.36
C ASP A 3 -2.64 -5.88 18.58
N ALA A 4 -2.71 -5.83 17.23
CA ALA A 4 -1.58 -5.41 16.41
C ALA A 4 -1.52 -3.88 16.29
N ILE A 5 -2.67 -3.21 16.24
CA ILE A 5 -2.80 -1.75 16.27
C ILE A 5 -2.24 -1.22 17.60
N ASP A 6 -2.65 -1.79 18.73
CA ASP A 6 -2.18 -1.38 20.05
C ASP A 6 -0.65 -1.52 20.21
N ARG A 7 -0.04 -2.52 19.56
CA ARG A 7 1.42 -2.69 19.57
C ARG A 7 2.16 -1.59 18.79
N PHE A 8 1.62 -1.17 17.63
CA PHE A 8 2.23 -0.10 16.82
C PHE A 8 2.14 1.28 17.48
N VAL A 9 1.08 1.51 18.26
CA VAL A 9 0.94 2.71 19.08
C VAL A 9 2.01 2.73 20.17
N GLN A 10 2.21 1.60 20.86
CA GLN A 10 3.14 1.51 22.00
C GLN A 10 4.61 1.57 21.63
N ASP A 11 5.01 1.11 20.44
CA ASP A 11 6.42 1.10 20.01
C ASP A 11 6.86 2.35 19.21
N GLY A 12 5.93 3.28 18.96
CA GLY A 12 6.17 4.53 18.23
C GLY A 12 6.24 4.38 16.71
N SER A 13 5.98 3.17 16.16
CA SER A 13 5.99 2.93 14.71
C SER A 13 4.97 3.79 13.97
N GLU A 14 3.82 4.04 14.59
CA GLU A 14 2.77 4.89 14.02
C GLU A 14 3.25 6.33 13.80
N SER A 15 3.89 6.93 14.81
CA SER A 15 4.44 8.29 14.71
C SER A 15 5.56 8.40 13.68
N LEU A 16 6.45 7.40 13.63
CA LEU A 16 7.51 7.36 12.60
C LEU A 16 6.90 7.31 11.20
N PHE A 17 5.86 6.48 11.01
CA PHE A 17 5.22 6.35 9.71
C PHE A 17 4.43 7.61 9.32
N LEU A 18 3.77 8.28 10.27
CA LEU A 18 3.11 9.57 10.02
C LEU A 18 4.10 10.60 9.48
N ASN A 19 5.28 10.70 10.09
CA ASN A 19 6.31 11.63 9.66
C ASN A 19 6.82 11.32 8.24
N ILE A 20 6.97 10.04 7.90
CA ILE A 20 7.31 9.62 6.53
C ILE A 20 6.23 10.07 5.54
N LEU A 21 4.95 9.81 5.86
CA LEU A 21 3.84 10.16 4.98
C LEU A 21 3.69 11.68 4.79
N LYS A 22 3.91 12.47 5.84
CA LYS A 22 3.82 13.93 5.77
C LYS A 22 4.91 14.55 4.91
N CYS A 23 6.14 14.06 5.02
CA CYS A 23 7.30 14.74 4.43
C CYS A 23 7.65 14.30 3.02
N GLN A 24 7.23 13.11 2.57
CA GLN A 24 7.95 12.43 1.48
C GLN A 24 7.10 11.94 0.31
N VAL A 25 5.76 11.93 0.41
CA VAL A 25 4.92 11.26 -0.59
C VAL A 25 3.57 11.93 -0.84
N LEU A 26 3.06 11.76 -2.06
CA LEU A 26 1.62 11.79 -2.28
C LEU A 26 1.04 10.46 -1.76
N VAL A 27 0.31 10.56 -0.65
CA VAL A 27 -0.24 9.40 0.07
C VAL A 27 -1.10 8.54 -0.84
N GLU A 28 -1.84 9.16 -1.77
CA GLU A 28 -2.68 8.45 -2.75
C GLU A 28 -1.88 7.53 -3.66
N ASP A 29 -0.71 7.98 -4.14
CA ASP A 29 0.11 7.22 -5.08
C ASP A 29 0.73 5.99 -4.41
N LEU A 30 1.11 6.14 -3.14
CA LEU A 30 1.64 5.06 -2.30
C LEU A 30 0.58 3.99 -2.06
N PHE A 31 -0.60 4.38 -1.58
CA PHE A 31 -1.69 3.45 -1.32
C PHE A 31 -2.25 2.87 -2.62
N TYR A 32 -2.29 3.61 -3.71
CA TYR A 32 -2.70 3.07 -5.00
C TYR A 32 -1.79 1.91 -5.43
N SER A 33 -0.47 2.05 -5.29
CA SER A 33 0.46 0.96 -5.61
C SER A 33 0.24 -0.25 -4.72
N LEU A 34 0.12 -0.03 -3.41
CA LEU A 34 -0.14 -1.10 -2.44
C LEU A 34 -1.43 -1.87 -2.79
N LEU A 35 -2.52 -1.13 -2.99
CA LEU A 35 -3.86 -1.69 -3.18
C LEU A 35 -4.06 -2.31 -4.58
N ALA A 36 -3.28 -1.87 -5.57
CA ALA A 36 -3.22 -2.50 -6.89
C ALA A 36 -2.33 -3.76 -6.91
N GLY A 37 -1.73 -4.14 -5.77
CA GLY A 37 -0.87 -5.31 -5.64
C GLY A 37 0.53 -5.13 -6.27
N ARG A 38 0.97 -3.88 -6.45
CA ARG A 38 2.35 -3.58 -6.87
C ARG A 38 3.25 -3.58 -5.63
N PRO A 39 4.32 -4.40 -5.60
CA PRO A 39 5.22 -4.44 -4.46
C PRO A 39 5.81 -3.05 -4.15
N ILE A 40 5.98 -2.75 -2.87
CA ILE A 40 6.61 -1.52 -2.41
C ILE A 40 7.98 -1.84 -1.81
N VAL A 41 9.01 -1.13 -2.25
CA VAL A 41 10.35 -1.19 -1.65
C VAL A 41 10.61 0.11 -0.90
N ILE A 42 10.79 0.00 0.41
CA ILE A 42 11.17 1.10 1.31
C ILE A 42 12.69 1.11 1.40
N VAL A 43 13.34 2.13 0.84
CA VAL A 43 14.79 2.26 0.82
C VAL A 43 15.24 3.24 1.90
N GLY A 44 16.15 2.81 2.76
CA GLY A 44 16.79 3.65 3.76
C GLY A 44 18.29 3.45 3.82
N LEU A 45 18.99 4.35 4.50
CA LEU A 45 20.38 4.15 4.92
C LEU A 45 20.37 3.46 6.29
N PRO A 46 21.51 2.93 6.79
CA PRO A 46 21.55 2.23 8.07
C PRO A 46 20.97 3.01 9.25
N GLN A 47 21.08 4.35 9.24
CA GLN A 47 20.48 5.20 10.28
C GLN A 47 18.95 5.31 10.20
N HIS A 48 18.32 5.04 9.04
CA HIS A 48 16.87 5.05 8.84
C HIS A 48 16.22 3.68 9.16
N ARG A 49 16.93 2.77 9.82
CA ARG A 49 16.47 1.38 10.04
C ARG A 49 15.11 1.32 10.71
N LYS A 50 14.87 2.13 11.74
CA LYS A 50 13.60 2.10 12.49
C LYS A 50 12.44 2.58 11.63
N GLU A 51 12.66 3.63 10.86
CA GLU A 51 11.70 4.22 9.92
C GLU A 51 11.35 3.22 8.80
N VAL A 52 12.35 2.53 8.25
CA VAL A 52 12.15 1.46 7.26
C VAL A 52 11.31 0.34 7.87
N GLU A 53 11.70 -0.19 9.02
CA GLU A 53 10.99 -1.30 9.66
C GLU A 53 9.54 -0.93 10.03
N ALA A 54 9.31 0.28 10.56
CA ALA A 54 7.98 0.80 10.87
C ALA A 54 7.12 0.93 9.62
N ALA A 55 7.62 1.59 8.58
CA ALA A 55 6.89 1.78 7.31
C ALA A 55 6.54 0.44 6.66
N VAL A 56 7.46 -0.52 6.65
CA VAL A 56 7.21 -1.86 6.09
C VAL A 56 6.09 -2.56 6.84
N ARG A 57 6.14 -2.59 8.18
CA ARG A 57 5.13 -3.27 8.99
C ARG A 57 3.75 -2.63 8.83
N LEU A 58 3.66 -1.30 8.89
CA LEU A 58 2.38 -0.59 8.77
C LEU A 58 1.81 -0.71 7.35
N LEU A 59 2.62 -0.56 6.29
CA LEU A 59 2.12 -0.74 4.92
C LEU A 59 1.70 -2.19 4.66
N ALA A 60 2.49 -3.17 5.11
CA ALA A 60 2.15 -4.58 4.94
C ALA A 60 0.84 -4.96 5.66
N PHE A 61 0.49 -4.26 6.74
CA PHE A 61 -0.77 -4.45 7.44
C PHE A 61 -1.99 -4.14 6.56
N PHE A 62 -1.87 -3.13 5.68
CA PHE A 62 -2.93 -2.64 4.80
C PHE A 62 -2.91 -3.24 3.39
N ALA A 63 -1.96 -4.13 3.08
CA ALA A 63 -1.92 -4.76 1.77
C ALA A 63 -3.13 -5.68 1.58
N PRO A 64 -3.81 -5.65 0.41
CA PRO A 64 -4.88 -6.60 0.12
C PRO A 64 -4.32 -8.03 0.04
N ARG A 65 -5.06 -8.99 0.60
CA ARG A 65 -4.66 -10.42 0.64
C ARG A 65 -5.84 -11.34 0.50
N LYS A 66 -5.59 -12.56 0.05
CA LYS A 66 -6.62 -13.61 0.09
C LYS A 66 -6.91 -14.01 1.53
N LEU A 67 -8.13 -14.47 1.77
CA LEU A 67 -8.48 -15.05 3.06
C LEU A 67 -7.60 -16.28 3.33
N GLY A 68 -6.94 -16.29 4.49
CA GLY A 68 -6.02 -17.37 4.88
C GLY A 68 -4.60 -17.27 4.30
N GLU A 69 -4.31 -16.23 3.51
CA GLU A 69 -2.95 -15.94 3.04
C GLU A 69 -2.17 -15.15 4.10
N SER A 70 -1.03 -15.70 4.51
CA SER A 70 -0.03 -14.96 5.28
C SER A 70 0.64 -13.97 4.35
N LEU A 71 0.44 -12.67 4.57
CA LEU A 71 1.15 -11.65 3.79
C LEU A 71 2.63 -11.70 4.11
N TRP A 72 3.42 -11.99 3.08
CA TRP A 72 4.87 -11.98 3.16
C TRP A 72 5.38 -10.54 2.99
N PHE A 73 6.04 -10.03 4.03
CA PHE A 73 6.81 -8.79 3.99
C PHE A 73 8.20 -9.05 4.58
N GLU A 74 9.18 -8.31 4.11
CA GLU A 74 10.56 -8.42 4.60
C GLU A 74 10.94 -7.10 5.25
N SER A 75 11.00 -7.05 6.59
CA SER A 75 11.12 -5.79 7.34
C SER A 75 12.42 -5.04 7.11
N CYS A 76 13.51 -5.78 6.88
CA CYS A 76 14.83 -5.19 6.68
C CYS A 76 15.77 -6.17 5.97
N ARG A 77 16.04 -5.91 4.71
CA ARG A 77 17.04 -6.60 3.90
C ARG A 77 18.28 -5.73 3.74
N VAL A 78 19.45 -6.36 3.83
CA VAL A 78 20.75 -5.71 3.58
C VAL A 78 21.41 -6.23 2.30
N ASP A 79 21.04 -7.43 1.86
CA ASP A 79 21.53 -8.03 0.64
C ASP A 79 20.87 -7.43 -0.61
N PRO A 80 21.57 -7.41 -1.76
CA PRO A 80 21.01 -6.87 -3.01
C PRO A 80 19.64 -7.45 -3.36
N LEU A 81 18.72 -6.56 -3.74
CA LEU A 81 17.41 -6.93 -4.27
C LEU A 81 17.45 -7.12 -5.78
N ASP A 82 16.80 -8.19 -6.21
CA ASP A 82 16.55 -8.50 -7.62
C ASP A 82 15.05 -8.60 -7.91
N GLY A 83 14.71 -8.76 -9.19
CA GLY A 83 13.31 -8.86 -9.60
C GLY A 83 12.61 -10.16 -9.17
N SER A 84 13.34 -11.16 -8.66
CA SER A 84 12.76 -12.41 -8.15
C SER A 84 12.36 -12.28 -6.67
N SER A 85 13.11 -11.48 -5.91
CA SER A 85 12.84 -11.12 -4.50
C SER A 85 11.50 -10.41 -4.29
N LEU A 86 10.86 -9.93 -5.36
CA LEU A 86 9.57 -9.23 -5.32
C LEU A 86 8.36 -10.14 -5.59
N ASN A 87 8.59 -11.42 -5.89
CA ASN A 87 7.50 -12.35 -6.18
C ASN A 87 6.74 -12.72 -4.90
N GLY A 88 5.44 -12.40 -4.84
CA GLY A 88 4.60 -12.73 -3.68
C GLY A 88 4.85 -11.85 -2.43
N VAL A 89 5.61 -10.78 -2.59
CA VAL A 89 5.90 -9.78 -1.56
C VAL A 89 4.94 -8.61 -1.72
N ALA A 90 4.39 -8.10 -0.60
CA ALA A 90 3.69 -6.82 -0.59
C ALA A 90 4.67 -5.65 -0.37
N VAL A 91 5.52 -5.76 0.65
CA VAL A 91 6.42 -4.67 1.07
C VAL A 91 7.78 -5.22 1.51
N VAL A 92 8.86 -4.57 1.10
CA VAL A 92 10.25 -4.89 1.51
C VAL A 92 10.95 -3.64 2.01
N GLY A 93 11.59 -3.74 3.16
CA GLY A 93 12.58 -2.79 3.63
C GLY A 93 13.95 -3.15 3.06
N PHE A 94 14.64 -2.18 2.48
CA PHE A 94 15.99 -2.33 1.95
C PHE A 94 16.90 -1.26 2.54
N LEU A 95 17.94 -1.70 3.24
CA LEU A 95 19.00 -0.83 3.74
C LEU A 95 20.14 -0.77 2.74
N GLU A 96 20.24 0.38 2.07
CA GLU A 96 21.28 0.67 1.11
C GLU A 96 22.62 0.90 1.82
N ALA A 97 23.63 0.10 1.45
CA ALA A 97 25.00 0.31 1.92
C ALA A 97 25.57 1.62 1.33
N LYS A 98 26.48 2.32 2.04
CA LYS A 98 27.05 3.61 1.58
C LYS A 98 28.00 3.51 0.38
N SER A 99 28.11 2.37 -0.32
CA SER A 99 29.09 2.20 -1.39
C SER A 99 28.66 2.87 -2.70
N LYS A 100 29.61 3.27 -3.56
CA LYS A 100 29.34 4.02 -4.81
C LYS A 100 28.48 3.26 -5.84
N ASP A 101 28.41 1.93 -5.74
CA ASP A 101 27.59 1.06 -6.61
C ASP A 101 26.30 0.58 -5.92
N SER A 102 25.95 1.16 -4.77
CA SER A 102 24.72 0.83 -4.07
C SER A 102 23.52 1.40 -4.82
N GLY A 103 22.54 0.55 -5.10
CA GLY A 103 21.32 0.98 -5.76
C GLY A 103 20.41 -0.19 -6.09
N LEU A 104 19.10 0.07 -6.11
CA LEU A 104 18.15 -0.89 -6.63
C LEU A 104 18.39 -1.13 -8.12
N SER A 105 18.47 -2.41 -8.50
CA SER A 105 18.61 -2.82 -9.89
C SER A 105 17.43 -2.32 -10.75
N SER A 106 17.66 -2.14 -12.05
CA SER A 106 16.61 -1.68 -12.98
C SER A 106 15.42 -2.65 -13.06
N SER A 107 15.65 -3.95 -12.81
CA SER A 107 14.59 -4.96 -12.75
C SER A 107 13.65 -4.74 -11.56
N VAL A 108 14.19 -4.38 -10.38
CA VAL A 108 13.39 -4.00 -9.20
C VAL A 108 12.59 -2.73 -9.48
N LYS A 109 13.24 -1.68 -9.98
CA LYS A 109 12.58 -0.38 -10.28
C LYS A 109 11.42 -0.51 -11.28
N LYS A 110 11.48 -1.47 -12.21
CA LYS A 110 10.38 -1.74 -13.15
C LYS A 110 9.21 -2.48 -12.50
N LYS A 111 9.47 -3.37 -11.55
CA LYS A 111 8.46 -4.25 -10.94
C LYS A 111 7.81 -3.69 -9.67
N ALA A 112 8.53 -2.85 -8.92
CA ALA A 112 8.06 -2.29 -7.65
C ALA A 112 7.87 -0.78 -7.73
N SER A 113 7.10 -0.24 -6.78
CA SER A 113 7.17 1.18 -6.41
C SER A 113 8.24 1.35 -5.34
N VAL A 114 8.97 2.46 -5.36
CA VAL A 114 10.12 2.70 -4.47
C VAL A 114 9.87 3.96 -3.66
N LEU A 115 9.85 3.83 -2.34
CA LEU A 115 9.87 4.95 -1.40
C LEU A 115 11.28 5.07 -0.81
N ASN A 116 12.00 6.13 -1.15
CA ASN A 116 13.35 6.37 -0.66
C ASN A 116 13.34 7.38 0.49
N LEU A 117 13.55 6.89 1.71
CA LEU A 117 13.53 7.70 2.93
C LEU A 117 14.68 8.70 3.02
N GLY A 118 15.84 8.36 2.45
CA GLY A 118 17.02 9.23 2.46
C GLY A 118 16.93 10.39 1.46
N LYS A 119 16.13 10.24 0.40
CA LYS A 119 15.92 11.26 -0.63
C LYS A 119 14.60 12.01 -0.50
N GLY A 120 13.63 11.46 0.24
CA GLY A 120 12.28 12.04 0.27
C GLY A 120 11.52 11.82 -1.03
N GLU A 121 11.81 10.75 -1.74
CA GLU A 121 11.30 10.52 -3.09
C GLU A 121 10.45 9.25 -3.16
N TYR A 122 9.30 9.36 -3.81
CA TYR A 122 8.50 8.21 -4.22
C TYR A 122 8.52 8.04 -5.74
N ASN A 123 8.83 6.82 -6.19
CA ASN A 123 8.83 6.43 -7.59
C ASN A 123 7.81 5.31 -7.78
N GLY A 124 6.63 5.65 -8.29
CA GLY A 124 5.55 4.71 -8.56
C GLY A 124 4.53 5.30 -9.54
N PRO A 125 3.47 4.55 -9.86
CA PRO A 125 2.37 5.07 -10.67
C PRO A 125 1.61 6.17 -9.92
N ALA A 126 1.32 7.27 -10.62
CA ALA A 126 0.48 8.33 -10.11
C ALA A 126 -1.00 7.91 -10.09
N TYR A 127 -1.70 8.31 -9.04
CA TYR A 127 -3.11 8.05 -8.86
C TYR A 127 -3.96 9.28 -9.20
N SER A 128 -5.02 9.04 -9.98
CA SER A 128 -5.99 10.06 -10.40
C SER A 128 -7.45 9.62 -10.22
N GLY A 129 -7.67 8.63 -9.35
CA GLY A 129 -9.01 8.12 -9.04
C GLY A 129 -9.71 8.90 -7.93
N SER A 130 -10.95 8.52 -7.65
CA SER A 130 -11.79 9.16 -6.64
C SER A 130 -11.68 8.51 -5.25
N LEU A 131 -11.36 7.22 -5.18
CA LEU A 131 -11.38 6.43 -3.95
C LEU A 131 -10.33 6.88 -2.92
N LEU A 132 -9.13 7.27 -3.35
CA LEU A 132 -8.08 7.75 -2.45
C LEU A 132 -7.94 9.27 -2.45
N LYS A 133 -8.75 10.03 -3.21
CA LYS A 133 -8.52 11.46 -3.50
C LYS A 133 -8.34 12.37 -2.28
N GLN A 134 -8.87 11.99 -1.12
CA GLN A 134 -8.78 12.76 0.12
C GLN A 134 -7.70 12.23 1.08
N ALA A 135 -6.97 11.18 0.71
CA ALA A 135 -6.05 10.50 1.63
C ALA A 135 -4.92 11.42 2.08
N ASN A 136 -4.24 12.11 1.15
CA ASN A 136 -3.16 13.02 1.51
C ASN A 136 -3.69 14.17 2.37
N GLN A 137 -4.79 14.81 1.97
CA GLN A 137 -5.38 15.89 2.78
C GLN A 137 -5.65 15.44 4.22
N ARG A 138 -6.29 14.28 4.41
CA ARG A 138 -6.61 13.75 5.74
C ARG A 138 -5.37 13.45 6.56
N ILE A 139 -4.30 12.92 5.95
CA ILE A 139 -3.03 12.64 6.65
C ILE A 139 -2.27 13.93 7.00
N GLN A 140 -2.27 14.92 6.12
CA GLN A 140 -1.59 16.20 6.35
C GLN A 140 -2.27 17.03 7.44
N MET A 141 -3.55 16.81 7.69
CA MET A 141 -4.29 17.47 8.77
C MET A 141 -4.01 16.88 10.17
N LEU A 142 -3.33 15.74 10.25
CA LEU A 142 -3.05 15.13 11.54
C LEU A 142 -1.92 15.87 12.26
N ASP A 143 -1.99 15.99 13.57
CA ASP A 143 -0.88 16.46 14.41
C ASP A 143 0.06 15.32 14.82
N GLU A 144 1.24 15.67 15.35
CA GLU A 144 2.17 14.67 15.89
C GLU A 144 1.53 13.94 17.10
N GLY A 145 1.39 12.62 17.02
CA GLY A 145 0.78 11.79 18.07
C GLY A 145 -0.71 11.51 17.89
N GLU A 146 -1.33 11.99 16.81
CA GLU A 146 -2.70 11.61 16.45
C GLU A 146 -2.78 10.21 15.81
N ALA A 147 -3.98 9.60 15.88
CA ALA A 147 -4.24 8.22 15.51
C ALA A 147 -4.25 7.99 13.98
N LEU A 148 -3.07 8.02 13.35
CA LEU A 148 -2.85 7.71 11.94
C LEU A 148 -3.54 6.41 11.51
N LEU A 149 -3.42 5.33 12.28
CA LEU A 149 -3.98 4.02 11.98
C LEU A 149 -5.50 4.06 11.92
N ALA A 150 -6.16 4.85 12.77
CA ALA A 150 -7.61 5.04 12.71
C ALA A 150 -8.02 5.77 11.43
N VAL A 151 -7.26 6.78 11.02
CA VAL A 151 -7.51 7.55 9.79
C VAL A 151 -7.28 6.69 8.55
N LEU A 152 -6.18 5.94 8.50
CA LEU A 152 -5.89 4.99 7.42
C LEU A 152 -6.96 3.90 7.34
N THR A 153 -7.36 3.33 8.48
CA THR A 153 -8.43 2.31 8.52
C THR A 153 -9.74 2.87 7.99
N SER A 154 -10.10 4.12 8.34
CA SER A 154 -11.29 4.78 7.81
C SER A 154 -11.22 4.96 6.29
N ILE A 155 -10.10 5.48 5.76
CA ILE A 155 -9.91 5.66 4.31
C ILE A 155 -10.04 4.31 3.59
N LEU A 156 -9.36 3.29 4.09
CA LEU A 156 -9.31 1.98 3.45
C LEU A 156 -10.62 1.21 3.58
N SER A 157 -11.38 1.42 4.64
CA SER A 157 -12.73 0.83 4.78
C SER A 157 -13.68 1.31 3.68
N ASP A 158 -13.59 2.59 3.29
CA ASP A 158 -14.39 3.13 2.17
C ASP A 158 -13.99 2.47 0.84
N VAL A 159 -12.69 2.25 0.62
CA VAL A 159 -12.16 1.54 -0.55
C VAL A 159 -12.66 0.10 -0.56
N GLU A 160 -12.54 -0.62 0.56
CA GLU A 160 -12.99 -1.99 0.72
C GLU A 160 -14.50 -2.13 0.47
N TYR A 161 -15.31 -1.21 0.99
CA TYR A 161 -16.75 -1.19 0.73
C TYR A 161 -17.06 -1.11 -0.77
N VAL A 162 -16.37 -0.22 -1.48
CA VAL A 162 -16.52 -0.10 -2.95
C VAL A 162 -16.03 -1.35 -3.65
N ALA A 163 -14.91 -1.93 -3.22
CA ALA A 163 -14.35 -3.17 -3.77
C ALA A 163 -15.29 -4.37 -3.60
N HIS A 164 -15.84 -4.57 -2.41
CA HIS A 164 -16.80 -5.65 -2.15
C HIS A 164 -18.07 -5.48 -2.99
N THR A 165 -18.58 -4.24 -3.10
CA THR A 165 -19.74 -3.94 -3.94
C THR A 165 -19.44 -4.20 -5.42
N TRP A 166 -18.26 -3.78 -5.89
CA TRP A 166 -17.79 -4.05 -7.24
C TRP A 166 -17.77 -5.55 -7.54
N VAL A 167 -17.14 -6.36 -6.69
CA VAL A 167 -17.05 -7.81 -6.87
C VAL A 167 -18.44 -8.48 -6.87
N ALA A 168 -19.36 -8.02 -6.02
CA ALA A 168 -20.74 -8.51 -6.02
C ALA A 168 -21.45 -8.21 -7.35
N LEU A 169 -21.29 -6.99 -7.88
CA LEU A 169 -21.89 -6.58 -9.14
C LEU A 169 -21.27 -7.29 -10.36
N SER A 170 -19.95 -7.45 -10.40
CA SER A 170 -19.23 -8.06 -11.52
C SER A 170 -19.64 -9.51 -11.79
N VAL A 171 -20.08 -10.26 -10.76
CA VAL A 171 -20.39 -11.69 -10.89
C VAL A 171 -21.82 -11.97 -11.36
N GLY A 172 -22.78 -11.06 -11.12
CA GLY A 172 -24.19 -11.38 -11.38
C GLY A 172 -25.11 -10.21 -11.70
N ALA A 173 -24.62 -8.97 -11.69
CA ALA A 173 -25.46 -7.82 -12.01
C ALA A 173 -25.53 -7.57 -13.52
N ARG A 174 -26.56 -6.83 -13.95
CA ARG A 174 -26.67 -6.41 -15.35
C ARG A 174 -25.60 -5.36 -15.62
N LYS A 175 -25.13 -5.30 -16.88
CA LYS A 175 -24.15 -4.29 -17.32
C LYS A 175 -24.59 -2.84 -17.01
N ALA A 176 -25.89 -2.57 -17.01
CA ALA A 176 -26.44 -1.26 -16.66
C ALA A 176 -26.21 -0.90 -15.19
N ASP A 177 -26.36 -1.86 -14.28
CA ASP A 177 -26.20 -1.66 -12.83
C ASP A 177 -24.71 -1.40 -12.50
N VAL A 178 -23.79 -2.13 -13.16
CA VAL A 178 -22.34 -1.89 -13.05
C VAL A 178 -21.97 -0.48 -13.51
N LYS A 179 -22.50 -0.02 -14.66
CA LYS A 179 -22.24 1.34 -15.17
C LYS A 179 -22.84 2.42 -14.28
N ALA A 180 -24.03 2.19 -13.72
CA ALA A 180 -24.66 3.11 -12.78
C ALA A 180 -23.80 3.28 -11.52
N PHE A 181 -23.29 2.18 -10.98
CA PHE A 181 -22.38 2.20 -9.83
C PHE A 181 -21.07 2.95 -10.13
N GLN A 182 -20.45 2.68 -11.29
CA GLN A 182 -19.24 3.42 -11.74
C GLN A 182 -19.48 4.92 -11.80
N LYS A 183 -20.61 5.34 -12.37
CA LYS A 183 -20.98 6.75 -12.46
C LYS A 183 -21.25 7.36 -11.09
N GLN A 184 -22.00 6.66 -10.23
CA GLN A 184 -22.32 7.12 -8.88
C GLN A 184 -21.07 7.34 -8.03
N LYS A 185 -20.12 6.40 -8.10
CA LYS A 185 -18.86 6.47 -7.36
C LYS A 185 -17.77 7.26 -8.10
N GLN A 186 -18.06 7.79 -9.28
CA GLN A 186 -17.11 8.55 -10.11
C GLN A 186 -15.79 7.78 -10.32
N LEU A 187 -15.90 6.48 -10.62
CA LEU A 187 -14.74 5.60 -10.76
C LEU A 187 -13.98 5.91 -12.06
N THR A 188 -12.66 6.10 -11.96
CA THR A 188 -11.77 6.32 -13.10
C THR A 188 -10.94 5.07 -13.43
N GLY A 189 -10.06 5.15 -14.43
CA GLY A 189 -9.20 4.03 -14.81
C GLY A 189 -8.30 3.51 -13.68
N CYS A 190 -7.82 4.39 -12.79
CA CYS A 190 -7.03 3.99 -11.62
C CYS A 190 -7.89 3.17 -10.64
N ASP A 191 -9.11 3.63 -10.35
CA ASP A 191 -10.04 2.92 -9.47
C ASP A 191 -10.38 1.54 -10.03
N LEU A 192 -10.67 1.44 -11.33
CA LEU A 192 -10.97 0.17 -11.96
C LEU A 192 -9.78 -0.80 -11.94
N THR A 193 -8.54 -0.31 -11.98
CA THR A 193 -7.34 -1.15 -11.86
C THR A 193 -7.23 -1.75 -10.46
N LEU A 194 -7.45 -0.93 -9.43
CA LEU A 194 -7.51 -1.37 -8.03
C LEU A 194 -8.63 -2.40 -7.83
N LEU A 195 -9.84 -2.10 -8.30
CA LEU A 195 -11.02 -2.96 -8.11
C LEU A 195 -10.87 -4.32 -8.80
N LYS A 196 -10.23 -4.36 -9.99
CA LYS A 196 -9.89 -5.62 -10.67
C LYS A 196 -8.89 -6.47 -9.88
N HIS A 197 -7.95 -5.84 -9.17
CA HIS A 197 -7.03 -6.56 -8.30
C HIS A 197 -7.79 -7.23 -7.15
N TYR A 198 -8.69 -6.51 -6.47
CA TYR A 198 -9.57 -7.07 -5.45
C TYR A 198 -10.47 -8.18 -5.99
N GLU A 199 -11.03 -8.01 -7.19
CA GLU A 199 -11.82 -9.05 -7.85
C GLU A 199 -11.03 -10.35 -8.06
N LYS A 200 -9.76 -10.26 -8.46
CA LYS A 200 -8.87 -11.42 -8.57
C LYS A 200 -8.63 -12.08 -7.21
N LEU A 201 -8.35 -11.31 -6.17
CA LEU A 201 -8.13 -11.83 -4.83
C LEU A 201 -9.36 -12.56 -4.27
N MET A 202 -10.55 -12.02 -4.53
CA MET A 202 -11.82 -12.54 -4.01
C MET A 202 -12.45 -13.61 -4.91
N GLY A 203 -12.10 -13.66 -6.20
CA GLY A 203 -12.60 -14.65 -7.16
C GLY A 203 -12.13 -16.08 -6.86
N ASP A 204 -10.91 -16.24 -6.34
CA ASP A 204 -10.35 -17.54 -5.98
C ASP A 204 -11.07 -18.22 -4.79
N LEU A 205 -11.88 -17.47 -4.02
CA LEU A 205 -12.74 -18.02 -2.96
C LEU A 205 -13.99 -18.72 -3.51
N ARG A 206 -14.35 -18.48 -4.79
CA ARG A 206 -15.60 -18.98 -5.38
C ARG A 206 -15.43 -20.26 -6.22
N VAL A 207 -14.20 -20.73 -6.44
CA VAL A 207 -13.89 -21.94 -7.24
C VAL A 207 -13.89 -23.22 -6.38
N LYS A 208 -13.99 -23.12 -5.06
CA LYS A 208 -14.22 -24.28 -4.17
C LYS A 208 -15.70 -24.34 -3.77
N LYS A 209 -16.54 -24.86 -4.66
CA LYS A 209 -17.86 -25.42 -4.31
C LYS A 209 -17.98 -26.80 -4.93
#